data_AF-A0A7I4Y9D3-F1
#
_entry.id   AF-A0A7I4Y9D3-F1
#
_cell.length_a   1.000
_cell.length_b   1.000
_cell.length_c   1.000
_cell.angle_alpha   90.00
_cell.angle_beta   90.00
_cell.angle_gamma   90.00
#
_symmetry.space_group_name_H-M   'P 1'
#
loop_
_entity.id
_entity.type
_entity.pdbx_description
1 polymer ?
#
loop_
_entity_poly.entity_id
_entity_poly.type
_entity_poly.pdbx_seq_one_letter_code
_entity_poly.pdbx_strand_id
1 'polypeptide(L)'
;MRNDLSGGLARRRKAGWAAFNSIRSVLEETRDCKLRVGLFNSTVLPAHSYAGETRAVTKSLERHLMSTQVSIERRLLGLTLSRELKLHNSDVRVVSKVKDVIVHVDETKHKFAGHLMRREDGRWSPATRRW
;
A
#
# COMPACT_ATOMS: atom_id res chain seq x y z
N MET A 1 18.37 -13.35 -15.41
CA MET A 1 18.51 -12.77 -14.06
C MET A 1 17.23 -13.02 -13.28
N ARG A 2 17.25 -13.92 -12.29
CA ARG A 2 16.06 -14.31 -11.52
C ARG A 2 15.79 -13.20 -10.50
N ASN A 3 14.95 -12.23 -10.86
CA ASN A 3 14.55 -11.14 -9.97
C ASN A 3 14.13 -11.71 -8.61
N ASP A 4 14.74 -11.25 -7.53
CA ASP A 4 14.49 -11.66 -6.14
C ASP A 4 13.11 -11.19 -5.64
N LEU A 5 12.03 -11.55 -6.34
CA LEU A 5 10.67 -11.12 -6.03
C LEU A 5 10.36 -11.24 -4.53
N SER A 6 10.84 -12.29 -3.88
CA SER A 6 10.78 -12.48 -2.42
C SER A 6 11.48 -11.39 -1.61
N GLY A 7 12.71 -11.02 -1.96
CA GLY A 7 13.51 -9.99 -1.26
C GLY A 7 12.90 -8.59 -1.39
N GLY A 8 12.40 -8.24 -2.58
CA GLY A 8 11.67 -6.99 -2.76
C GLY A 8 10.35 -6.95 -1.97
N LEU A 9 9.60 -8.04 -1.95
CA LEU A 9 8.33 -8.15 -1.21
C LEU A 9 8.54 -8.03 0.30
N ALA A 10 9.55 -8.72 0.84
CA ALA A 10 9.91 -8.64 2.25
C ALA A 10 10.28 -7.21 2.67
N ARG A 11 11.03 -6.49 1.83
CA ARG A 11 11.37 -5.08 2.06
C ARG A 11 10.14 -4.18 2.12
N ARG A 12 9.16 -4.35 1.23
CA ARG A 12 7.90 -3.57 1.22
C ARG A 12 7.07 -3.78 2.47
N ARG A 13 6.89 -5.05 2.84
CA ARG A 13 6.22 -5.40 4.09
C ARG A 13 6.89 -4.74 5.28
N LYS A 14 8.23 -4.79 5.37
CA LYS A 14 8.98 -4.11 6.43
C LYS A 14 8.78 -2.60 6.38
N ALA A 15 8.78 -1.98 5.21
CA ALA A 15 8.54 -0.54 5.04
C ALA A 15 7.14 -0.12 5.48
N GLY A 16 6.09 -0.85 5.08
CA GLY A 16 4.72 -0.58 5.52
C GLY A 16 4.56 -0.71 7.04
N TRP A 17 5.13 -1.75 7.65
CA TRP A 17 5.15 -1.90 9.11
C TRP A 17 5.96 -0.80 9.81
N ALA A 18 7.11 -0.41 9.27
CA ALA A 18 7.93 0.65 9.83
C ALA A 18 7.19 2.00 9.79
N ALA A 19 6.54 2.33 8.67
CA ALA A 19 5.72 3.52 8.54
C ALA A 19 4.58 3.52 9.56
N PHE A 20 3.84 2.41 9.68
CA PHE A 20 2.79 2.28 10.69
C PHE A 20 3.32 2.48 12.11
N ASN A 21 4.44 1.84 12.46
CA ASN A 21 5.03 1.95 13.79
C ASN A 21 5.50 3.37 14.11
N SER A 22 5.95 4.14 13.10
CA SER A 22 6.38 5.53 13.28
C SER A 22 5.24 6.47 13.69
N ILE A 23 4.01 6.18 13.27
CA ILE A 23 2.81 6.99 13.57
C ILE A 23 1.86 6.31 14.56
N ARG A 24 2.27 5.18 15.15
CA ARG A 24 1.39 4.34 15.95
C ARG A 24 0.81 5.05 17.16
N SER A 25 1.65 5.77 17.92
CA SER A 25 1.20 6.53 19.10
C SER A 25 0.11 7.54 18.73
N VAL A 26 0.33 8.29 17.64
CA VAL A 26 -0.65 9.27 17.13
C VAL A 26 -1.95 8.60 16.73
N LEU A 27 -1.89 7.45 16.05
CA LEU A 27 -3.08 6.69 15.65
C LEU A 27 -3.87 6.12 16.83
N GLU A 28 -3.17 5.71 17.90
CA GLU A 28 -3.79 5.20 19.13
C GLU A 28 -4.47 6.33 19.94
N GLU A 29 -3.89 7.53 19.98
CA GLU A 29 -4.45 8.70 20.65
C GLU A 29 -5.60 9.35 19.87
N THR A 30 -5.59 9.25 18.55
CA THR A 30 -6.60 9.87 17.71
C THR A 30 -7.95 9.17 17.84
N ARG A 31 -8.96 9.88 18.34
CA ARG A 31 -10.34 9.36 18.45
C ARG A 31 -11.14 9.47 17.16
N ASP A 32 -10.81 10.44 16.30
CA ASP A 32 -11.50 10.61 15.02
C ASP A 32 -11.07 9.54 14.00
N CYS A 33 -12.01 8.69 13.63
CA CYS A 33 -11.83 7.66 12.63
C CYS A 33 -11.39 8.22 11.27
N LYS A 34 -11.91 9.38 10.84
CA LYS A 34 -11.56 9.97 9.54
C LYS A 34 -10.10 10.42 9.53
N LEU A 35 -9.65 11.06 10.60
CA LEU A 35 -8.27 11.51 10.74
C LEU A 35 -7.30 10.32 10.78
N ARG A 36 -7.64 9.25 11.51
CA ARG A 36 -6.86 7.99 11.52
C ARG A 36 -6.70 7.39 10.14
N VAL A 37 -7.79 7.30 9.39
CA VAL A 37 -7.78 6.79 8.00
C VAL A 37 -6.93 7.70 7.10
N GLY A 38 -7.05 9.01 7.26
CA GLY A 38 -6.24 9.99 6.52
C GLY A 38 -4.74 9.85 6.79
N LEU A 39 -4.34 9.73 8.05
CA LEU A 39 -2.94 9.49 8.42
C LEU A 39 -2.43 8.17 7.84
N PHE A 40 -3.21 7.10 7.97
CA PHE A 40 -2.82 5.81 7.41
C PHE A 40 -2.61 5.89 5.90
N ASN A 41 -3.59 6.47 5.18
CA ASN A 41 -3.57 6.57 3.73
C ASN A 41 -2.43 7.44 3.20
N SER A 42 -2.00 8.45 3.96
CA SER A 42 -0.94 9.38 3.57
C SER A 42 0.48 8.90 3.91
N THR A 43 0.63 8.00 4.89
CA THR A 43 1.96 7.58 5.39
C THR A 43 2.26 6.10 5.11
N VAL A 44 1.33 5.21 5.45
CA VAL A 44 1.54 3.75 5.39
C VAL A 44 1.36 3.24 3.97
N LEU A 45 0.30 3.70 3.26
CA LEU A 45 0.04 3.26 1.89
C LEU A 45 1.20 3.55 0.95
N PRO A 46 1.75 4.79 0.87
CA PRO A 46 2.86 5.07 -0.03
C PRO A 46 4.11 4.23 0.26
N ALA A 47 4.47 4.06 1.54
CA ALA A 47 5.62 3.25 1.94
C ALA A 47 5.45 1.76 1.59
N HIS A 48 4.22 1.26 1.67
CA HIS A 48 3.87 -0.12 1.36
C HIS A 48 3.78 -0.38 -0.16
N SER A 49 3.33 0.61 -0.93
CA SER A 49 3.07 0.51 -2.39
C SER A 49 4.18 1.02 -3.30
N TYR A 50 5.18 1.75 -2.79
CA TYR A 50 6.16 2.55 -3.57
C TYR A 50 6.70 1.87 -4.84
N ALA A 51 7.08 0.59 -4.77
CA ALA A 51 7.63 -0.12 -5.92
C ALA A 51 6.61 -0.94 -6.74
N GLY A 52 5.32 -0.84 -6.41
CA GLY A 52 4.21 -1.32 -7.23
C GLY A 52 3.92 -0.37 -8.40
N GLU A 53 4.25 0.91 -8.26
CA GLU A 53 4.07 1.95 -9.29
C GLU A 53 4.83 1.66 -10.58
N THR A 54 6.04 1.13 -10.45
CA THR A 54 6.96 0.92 -11.57
C THR A 54 7.00 -0.53 -12.07
N ARG A 55 6.22 -1.44 -11.47
CA ARG A 55 6.22 -2.86 -11.80
C ARG A 55 4.84 -3.37 -12.21
N ALA A 56 4.82 -4.40 -13.05
CA ALA A 56 3.60 -5.16 -13.32
C ALA A 56 3.05 -5.73 -11.99
N VAL A 57 1.77 -5.50 -11.72
CA VAL A 57 1.09 -6.07 -10.55
C VAL A 57 0.77 -7.52 -10.88
N THR A 58 1.54 -8.44 -10.30
CA THR A 58 1.26 -9.88 -10.40
C THR A 58 0.28 -10.28 -9.30
N LYS A 59 -0.50 -11.34 -9.52
CA LYS A 59 -1.40 -11.90 -8.49
C LYS A 59 -0.67 -12.24 -7.18
N SER A 60 0.61 -12.62 -7.26
CA SER A 60 1.44 -12.89 -6.08
C SER A 60 1.75 -11.60 -5.28
N LEU A 61 2.12 -10.52 -5.98
CA LEU A 61 2.36 -9.22 -5.36
C LEU A 61 1.07 -8.67 -4.72
N GLU A 62 -0.05 -8.77 -5.44
CA GLU A 62 -1.36 -8.35 -4.95
C GLU A 62 -1.72 -9.04 -3.63
N ARG A 63 -1.68 -10.38 -3.60
CA ARG A 63 -1.94 -11.17 -2.38
C ARG A 63 -1.03 -10.77 -1.23
N HIS A 64 0.25 -10.49 -1.50
CA HIS A 64 1.23 -10.11 -0.49
C HIS A 64 0.94 -8.72 0.11
N LEU A 65 0.64 -7.75 -0.76
CA LEU A 65 0.28 -6.39 -0.35
C LEU A 65 -1.01 -6.42 0.47
N MET A 66 -2.02 -7.15 0.00
CA MET A 66 -3.31 -7.29 0.67
C MET A 66 -3.20 -7.97 2.03
N SER A 67 -2.48 -9.10 2.12
CA SER A 67 -2.26 -9.81 3.38
C SER A 67 -1.54 -8.93 4.39
N THR A 68 -0.48 -8.23 3.97
CA THR A 68 0.27 -7.33 4.86
C THR A 68 -0.61 -6.19 5.36
N GLN A 69 -1.37 -5.56 4.48
CA GLN A 69 -2.21 -4.43 4.86
C GLN A 69 -3.31 -4.87 5.84
N VAL A 70 -3.97 -6.02 5.64
CA VAL A 70 -4.95 -6.55 6.59
C VAL A 70 -4.31 -6.77 7.97
N SER A 71 -3.10 -7.31 8.03
CA SER A 71 -2.39 -7.49 9.31
C SER A 71 -2.11 -6.16 10.02
N ILE A 72 -1.77 -5.10 9.28
CA ILE A 72 -1.59 -3.76 9.86
C ILE A 72 -2.95 -3.18 10.30
N GLU A 73 -4.00 -3.32 9.51
CA GLU A 73 -5.35 -2.85 9.84
C GLU A 73 -5.91 -3.52 11.11
N ARG A 74 -5.67 -4.83 11.30
CA ARG A 74 -6.02 -5.52 12.55
C ARG A 74 -5.35 -4.86 13.75
N ARG A 75 -4.07 -4.50 13.62
CA ARG A 75 -3.33 -3.81 14.66
C ARG A 75 -3.87 -2.39 14.91
N LEU A 76 -4.19 -1.66 13.84
CA LEU A 76 -4.83 -0.34 13.92
C LEU A 76 -6.15 -0.41 14.70
N LEU A 77 -6.97 -1.44 14.48
CA LEU A 77 -8.25 -1.63 15.16
C LEU A 77 -8.13 -2.17 16.59
N GLY A 78 -6.91 -2.43 17.09
CA GLY A 78 -6.70 -3.00 18.43
C GLY A 78 -7.26 -4.42 18.58
N LEU A 79 -7.43 -5.15 17.47
CA LEU A 79 -7.84 -6.55 17.51
C LEU A 79 -6.63 -7.37 17.99
N THR A 80 -6.75 -8.00 19.16
CA THR A 80 -5.77 -8.92 19.75
C THR A 80 -6.14 -10.39 19.49
N LEU A 81 -5.14 -11.28 19.46
CA LEU A 81 -5.22 -12.74 19.15
C LEU A 81 -6.47 -13.49 19.64
N SER A 82 -7.04 -13.14 20.80
CA SER A 82 -8.26 -13.77 21.35
C SER A 82 -9.57 -13.36 20.65
N ARG A 83 -9.70 -12.11 20.20
CA ARG A 83 -10.86 -11.60 19.42
C ARG A 83 -10.64 -11.78 17.90
N GLU A 84 -9.39 -11.96 17.48
CA GLU A 84 -8.90 -12.03 16.09
C GLU A 84 -9.45 -13.20 15.27
N LEU A 85 -9.73 -14.36 15.87
CA LEU A 85 -10.06 -15.59 15.13
C LEU A 85 -11.46 -15.61 14.47
N LYS A 86 -12.33 -14.64 14.78
CA LYS A 86 -13.72 -14.63 14.31
C LYS A 86 -14.04 -13.65 13.18
N LEU A 87 -13.15 -12.69 12.90
CA LEU A 87 -13.40 -11.67 11.86
C LEU A 87 -12.72 -12.05 10.55
N HIS A 88 -13.52 -12.11 9.48
CA HIS A 88 -12.99 -12.37 8.15
C HIS A 88 -12.17 -11.16 7.66
N ASN A 89 -11.22 -11.41 6.73
CA ASN A 89 -10.38 -10.33 6.19
C ASN A 89 -11.22 -9.22 5.52
N SER A 90 -12.38 -9.56 4.95
CA SER A 90 -13.31 -8.56 4.39
C SER A 90 -13.88 -7.64 5.47
N ASP A 91 -14.21 -8.18 6.63
CA ASP A 91 -14.86 -7.43 7.70
C ASP A 91 -13.89 -6.42 8.29
N VAL A 92 -12.63 -6.80 8.44
CA VAL A 92 -11.54 -5.90 8.85
C VAL A 92 -11.46 -4.69 7.93
N ARG A 93 -11.61 -4.89 6.62
CA ARG A 93 -11.55 -3.83 5.60
C ARG A 93 -12.74 -2.88 5.68
N VAL A 94 -13.94 -3.44 5.87
CA VAL A 94 -15.17 -2.65 6.05
C VAL A 94 -15.09 -1.79 7.30
N VAL A 95 -14.52 -2.33 8.39
CA VAL A 95 -14.39 -1.62 9.66
C VAL A 95 -13.25 -0.58 9.64
N SER A 96 -12.11 -0.91 9.04
CA SER A 96 -10.94 -0.02 8.99
C SER A 96 -11.19 1.21 8.12
N LYS A 97 -12.02 1.08 7.06
CA LYS A 97 -12.32 2.13 6.07
C LYS A 97 -11.08 2.72 5.39
N VAL A 98 -9.95 2.04 5.52
CA VAL A 98 -8.68 2.40 4.91
C VAL A 98 -8.76 2.12 3.41
N LYS A 99 -8.06 2.92 2.60
CA LYS A 99 -8.04 2.71 1.16
C LYS A 99 -7.31 1.42 0.80
N ASP A 100 -7.87 0.67 -0.15
CA ASP A 100 -7.23 -0.54 -0.67
C ASP A 100 -5.87 -0.20 -1.32
N VAL A 101 -4.81 -0.92 -0.92
CA VAL A 101 -3.47 -0.77 -1.48
C VAL A 101 -3.43 -1.00 -2.98
N ILE A 102 -4.25 -1.89 -3.54
CA ILE A 102 -4.27 -2.18 -4.97
C ILE A 102 -4.85 -1.01 -5.75
N VAL A 103 -5.94 -0.42 -5.25
CA VAL A 103 -6.52 0.81 -5.80
C VAL A 103 -5.49 1.95 -5.72
N HIS A 104 -4.78 2.07 -4.60
CA HIS A 104 -3.73 3.07 -4.45
C HIS A 104 -2.55 2.85 -5.43
N VAL A 105 -2.11 1.60 -5.64
CA VAL A 105 -1.08 1.24 -6.62
C VAL A 105 -1.55 1.58 -8.04
N ASP A 106 -2.79 1.30 -8.37
CA ASP A 106 -3.34 1.60 -9.70
C ASP A 106 -3.40 3.11 -9.96
N GLU A 107 -3.89 3.89 -9.00
CA GLU A 107 -3.91 5.35 -9.12
C GLU A 107 -2.52 5.96 -9.24
N THR A 108 -1.57 5.47 -8.45
CA THR A 108 -0.18 5.96 -8.47
C THR A 108 0.50 5.61 -9.79
N LYS A 109 0.22 4.44 -10.37
CA LYS A 109 0.63 4.09 -11.75
C LYS A 109 0.11 5.08 -12.77
N HIS A 110 -1.18 5.39 -12.74
CA HIS A 110 -1.78 6.34 -13.68
C HIS A 110 -1.20 7.75 -13.50
N LYS A 111 -0.98 8.20 -12.27
CA LYS A 111 -0.31 9.47 -11.96
C LYS A 111 1.12 9.50 -12.49
N PHE A 112 1.88 8.41 -12.32
CA PHE A 112 3.24 8.28 -12.82
C PHE A 112 3.28 8.30 -14.35
N ALA A 113 2.38 7.57 -15.02
CA ALA A 113 2.23 7.60 -16.47
C ALA A 113 1.92 9.01 -16.97
N GLY A 114 0.96 9.71 -16.34
CA GLY A 114 0.64 11.11 -16.67
C GLY A 114 1.82 12.06 -16.42
N HIS A 115 2.62 11.82 -15.38
CA HIS A 115 3.86 12.55 -15.13
C HIS A 115 4.88 12.35 -16.26
N LEU A 116 5.07 11.11 -16.71
CA LEU A 116 5.95 10.81 -17.83
C LEU A 116 5.49 11.46 -19.14
N MET A 117 4.18 11.48 -19.42
CA MET A 117 3.63 12.11 -20.63
C MET A 117 3.87 13.63 -20.70
N ARG A 118 3.97 14.29 -19.55
CA ARG A 118 4.24 15.74 -19.46
C ARG A 118 5.72 16.10 -19.53
N ARG A 119 6.63 15.11 -19.57
CA ARG A 119 8.07 15.40 -19.66
C ARG A 119 8.45 15.77 -21.09
N GLU A 120 9.17 16.88 -21.22
CA GLU A 120 9.70 17.38 -22.49
C GLU A 120 11.20 17.07 -22.67
N ASP A 121 11.82 16.40 -21.70
CA ASP A 121 13.27 16.10 -21.65
C ASP A 121 13.75 15.00 -22.62
N GLY A 122 12.90 14.59 -23.58
CA GLY A 122 13.22 13.62 -24.62
C GLY A 122 13.46 12.18 -24.16
N ARG A 123 13.53 11.91 -22.85
CA ARG A 123 13.81 10.58 -22.29
C ARG A 123 12.68 9.57 -22.55
N TRP A 124 11.46 10.05 -22.72
CA TRP A 124 10.27 9.27 -23.07
C TRP A 124 9.56 9.94 -24.25
N SER A 125 10.20 9.94 -25.42
CA SER A 125 9.64 10.53 -26.63
C SER A 125 8.40 9.76 -27.14
N PRO A 126 7.46 10.42 -27.87
CA PRO A 126 6.38 9.74 -28.58
C PRO A 126 6.86 8.70 -29.60
N ALA A 127 8.14 8.72 -30.01
CA ALA A 127 8.72 7.73 -30.91
C ALA A 127 8.73 6.32 -30.29
N THR A 128 8.78 6.21 -28.95
CA THR A 128 8.73 4.92 -28.25
C THR A 128 7.33 4.28 -28.26
N ARG A 129 6.27 5.00 -28.66
CA ARG A 129 4.91 4.45 -28.84
C ARG A 129 4.66 3.85 -30.25
N ARG A 130 5.62 3.95 -31.18
CA ARG A 130 5.54 3.36 -32.52
C ARG A 130 6.26 2.00 -32.55
N TRP A 131 5.78 1.06 -31.74
CA TRP A 131 6.09 -0.37 -31.85
C TRP A 131 4.79 -1.12 -32.08
#